data_AF-A0A453GKH2-F1
#
_entry.id   AF-A0A453GKH2-F1
#
_cell.length_a   1.000
_cell.length_b   1.000
_cell.length_c   1.000
_cell.angle_alpha   90.00
_cell.angle_beta   90.00
_cell.angle_gamma   90.00
#
_symmetry.space_group_name_H-M   'P 1'
#
loop_
_entity.id
_entity.type
_entity.pdbx_description
1 polymer ?
#
loop_
_entity_poly.entity_id
_entity_poly.type
_entity_poly.pdbx_seq_one_letter_code
_entity_poly.pdbx_strand_id
1 'polypeptide(L)'
;MEEDQVKLAALIAELEEPVGLCDLPAIYPPNTKRKKGRVIKNFSEWIEKEPPVNWSLLHDTHEARYGHMTTNLAKVYNFVLRGNRALPLTAIVEAVFHGTLRYFRERDELAKKHIEDNQNTPYCSRVMEYMAKKVEKAKKHTVRLIGNQERRYEVQLPTDGFGSGHEVKTHEVKIGTEFYPPCECTYNKPKLLHLPCSHVLAACGQIELDAISFVSPYYLKEAVLNTWTGEMTGFRVVGNFNKVNDGERVYIPHPDLRRTSKGRRKARRIRNDMDQSEAGGATRQCLLCAAYGHRMKY
;
A
#
# COMPACT_ATOMS: atom_id res chain seq x y z
N MET A 1 -54.39 3.76 -0.94
CA MET A 1 -53.63 4.73 -0.12
C MET A 1 -52.39 4.07 0.48
N GLU A 2 -52.52 3.00 1.28
CA GLU A 2 -51.37 2.33 1.92
C GLU A 2 -50.65 1.33 0.97
N GLU A 3 -51.41 0.65 0.12
CA GLU A 3 -50.89 -0.31 -0.87
C GLU A 3 -50.08 0.37 -2.01
N ASP A 4 -50.43 1.63 -2.34
CA ASP A 4 -49.74 2.42 -3.35
C ASP A 4 -48.43 3.03 -2.82
N GLN A 5 -48.36 3.33 -1.51
CA GLN A 5 -47.12 3.77 -0.86
C GLN A 5 -46.11 2.62 -0.74
N VAL A 6 -46.57 1.40 -0.46
CA VAL A 6 -45.71 0.20 -0.44
C VAL A 6 -45.18 -0.13 -1.84
N LYS A 7 -46.02 0.00 -2.88
CA LYS A 7 -45.59 -0.16 -4.27
C LYS A 7 -44.60 0.93 -4.70
N LEU A 8 -44.82 2.19 -4.29
CA LEU A 8 -43.89 3.29 -4.58
C LEU A 8 -42.54 3.10 -3.86
N ALA A 9 -42.55 2.66 -2.60
CA ALA A 9 -41.32 2.36 -1.86
C ALA A 9 -40.56 1.15 -2.44
N ALA A 10 -41.28 0.12 -2.92
CA ALA A 10 -40.68 -1.02 -3.62
C ALA A 10 -40.11 -0.62 -4.98
N LEU A 11 -40.77 0.29 -5.72
CA LEU A 11 -40.27 0.82 -6.99
C LEU A 11 -39.04 1.72 -6.79
N ILE A 12 -39.01 2.51 -5.70
CA ILE A 12 -37.83 3.31 -5.33
C ILE A 12 -36.66 2.39 -4.93
N ALA A 13 -36.92 1.29 -4.20
CA ALA A 13 -35.91 0.29 -3.84
C ALA A 13 -35.43 -0.56 -5.04
N GLU A 14 -36.23 -0.70 -6.10
CA GLU A 14 -35.83 -1.34 -7.37
C GLU A 14 -35.08 -0.38 -8.31
N LEU A 15 -35.32 0.94 -8.20
CA LEU A 15 -34.60 1.98 -8.94
C LEU A 15 -33.27 2.39 -8.28
N GLU A 16 -33.14 2.19 -6.97
CA GLU A 16 -31.85 2.30 -6.29
C GLU A 16 -31.02 1.04 -6.59
N GLU A 17 -30.18 1.13 -7.62
CA GLU A 17 -29.18 0.10 -7.88
C GLU A 17 -28.37 -0.17 -6.60
N PRO A 18 -28.20 -1.44 -6.19
CA PRO A 18 -27.48 -1.76 -4.96
C PRO A 18 -26.06 -1.20 -5.05
N VAL A 19 -25.82 -0.17 -4.24
CA VAL A 19 -24.53 0.48 -4.08
C VAL A 19 -23.58 -0.55 -3.47
N GLY A 20 -22.54 -0.93 -4.20
CA GLY A 20 -21.53 -1.83 -3.64
C GLY A 20 -20.87 -1.15 -2.43
N LEU A 21 -20.41 -1.93 -1.44
CA LEU A 21 -19.65 -1.40 -0.28
C LEU A 21 -18.44 -0.53 -0.67
N CYS A 22 -18.03 -0.60 -1.94
CA CYS A 22 -16.93 0.15 -2.52
C CYS A 22 -17.32 1.51 -3.13
N ASP A 23 -18.59 1.89 -3.16
CA ASP A 23 -19.08 3.14 -3.78
C ASP A 23 -19.49 4.14 -2.69
N LEU A 24 -18.54 4.49 -1.80
CA LEU A 24 -18.74 5.48 -0.76
C LEU A 24 -18.58 6.90 -1.35
N PRO A 25 -19.66 7.69 -1.50
CA PRO A 25 -19.65 8.97 -2.22
C PRO A 25 -18.74 10.05 -1.61
N ALA A 26 -18.26 9.85 -0.38
CA ALA A 26 -17.31 10.75 0.29
C ALA A 26 -15.82 10.43 0.02
N ILE A 27 -15.51 9.26 -0.57
CA ILE A 27 -14.13 8.78 -0.75
C ILE A 27 -13.62 9.01 -2.18
N TYR A 28 -14.53 9.12 -3.14
CA TYR A 28 -14.18 9.20 -4.56
C TYR A 28 -14.34 10.63 -5.11
N PRO A 29 -13.37 11.13 -5.90
CA PRO A 29 -13.49 12.43 -6.55
C PRO A 29 -14.76 12.54 -7.41
N PRO A 30 -15.34 13.75 -7.58
CA PRO A 30 -16.45 13.95 -8.50
C PRO A 30 -16.14 13.35 -9.88
N ASN A 31 -17.08 12.61 -10.47
CA ASN A 31 -17.01 11.95 -11.79
C ASN A 31 -16.26 10.60 -11.89
N THR A 32 -15.82 9.98 -10.80
CA THR A 32 -15.27 8.61 -10.84
C THR A 32 -16.37 7.54 -10.81
N LYS A 33 -17.09 7.36 -11.93
CA LYS A 33 -18.05 6.24 -12.07
C LYS A 33 -17.34 4.95 -12.49
N ARG A 34 -17.12 4.03 -11.55
CA ARG A 34 -16.59 2.69 -11.81
C ARG A 34 -17.51 1.93 -12.79
N LYS A 35 -16.93 1.26 -13.78
CA LYS A 35 -17.69 0.32 -14.65
C LYS A 35 -18.18 -0.82 -13.75
N LYS A 36 -19.45 -1.23 -13.89
CA LYS A 36 -19.97 -2.41 -13.15
C LYS A 36 -19.11 -3.63 -13.47
N GLY A 37 -18.74 -4.41 -12.45
CA GLY A 37 -17.71 -5.46 -12.53
C GLY A 37 -17.92 -6.54 -13.61
N ARG A 38 -19.12 -6.66 -14.19
CA ARG A 38 -19.40 -7.56 -15.33
C ARG A 38 -18.83 -7.10 -16.67
N VAL A 39 -18.48 -5.82 -16.82
CA VAL A 39 -18.00 -5.22 -18.09
C VAL A 39 -16.47 -5.14 -18.15
N ILE A 40 -15.79 -5.27 -17.01
CA ILE A 40 -14.33 -5.14 -16.89
C ILE A 40 -13.69 -6.49 -17.24
N LYS A 41 -12.97 -6.55 -18.36
CA LYS A 41 -12.34 -7.78 -18.86
C LYS A 41 -10.85 -7.88 -18.50
N ASN A 42 -10.20 -6.74 -18.26
CA ASN A 42 -8.78 -6.68 -17.95
C ASN A 42 -8.44 -5.56 -16.94
N PHE A 43 -7.21 -5.61 -16.43
CA PHE A 43 -6.72 -4.65 -15.45
C PHE A 43 -6.69 -3.21 -15.97
N SER A 44 -6.34 -3.00 -17.24
CA SER A 44 -6.30 -1.67 -17.85
C SER A 44 -7.68 -1.00 -17.83
N GLU A 45 -8.74 -1.73 -18.19
CA GLU A 45 -10.13 -1.26 -18.12
C GLU A 45 -10.61 -1.00 -16.69
N TRP A 46 -10.07 -1.73 -15.70
CA TRP A 46 -10.38 -1.53 -14.29
C TRP A 46 -9.75 -0.24 -13.77
N ILE A 47 -8.48 -0.01 -14.10
CA ILE A 47 -7.68 1.08 -13.53
C ILE A 47 -7.82 2.40 -14.28
N GLU A 48 -8.31 2.37 -15.53
CA GLU A 48 -8.52 3.53 -16.42
C GLU A 48 -9.25 4.70 -15.74
N LYS A 49 -10.21 4.39 -14.85
CA LYS A 49 -11.02 5.40 -14.15
C LYS A 49 -10.59 5.65 -12.71
N GLU A 50 -9.58 4.93 -12.21
CA GLU A 50 -9.07 5.15 -10.86
C GLU A 50 -8.11 6.35 -10.87
N PRO A 51 -8.29 7.33 -9.95
CA PRO A 51 -7.40 8.48 -9.85
C PRO A 51 -5.93 8.01 -9.74
N PRO A 52 -5.01 8.46 -10.62
CA PRO A 52 -3.62 8.00 -10.60
C PRO A 52 -2.92 8.20 -9.24
N VAL A 53 -3.29 9.24 -8.50
CA VAL A 53 -2.81 9.51 -7.13
C VAL A 53 -3.05 8.34 -6.18
N ASN A 54 -4.07 7.51 -6.42
CA ASN A 54 -4.39 6.38 -5.54
C ASN A 54 -3.47 5.17 -5.78
N TRP A 55 -2.97 4.97 -7.00
CA TRP A 55 -2.32 3.71 -7.37
C TRP A 55 -0.95 3.84 -8.05
N SER A 56 -0.55 5.03 -8.51
CA SER A 56 0.72 5.26 -9.19
C SER A 56 1.67 6.11 -8.35
N LEU A 57 2.86 5.60 -8.05
CA LEU A 57 3.94 6.36 -7.40
C LEU A 57 4.35 7.61 -8.18
N LEU A 58 4.21 7.60 -9.52
CA LEU A 58 4.60 8.74 -10.33
C LEU A 58 3.72 9.98 -10.05
N HIS A 59 2.50 9.73 -9.58
CA HIS A 59 1.49 10.72 -9.21
C HIS A 59 1.37 10.89 -7.69
N ASP A 60 2.40 10.52 -6.92
CA ASP A 60 2.46 10.87 -5.51
C ASP A 60 2.71 12.38 -5.36
N THR A 61 1.62 13.15 -5.26
CA THR A 61 1.65 14.62 -5.23
C THR A 61 2.09 15.19 -3.89
N HIS A 62 2.05 14.40 -2.83
CA HIS A 62 2.37 14.84 -1.47
C HIS A 62 3.63 14.18 -0.92
N GLU A 63 4.40 13.47 -1.76
CA GLU A 63 5.63 12.77 -1.37
C GLU A 63 5.43 11.85 -0.16
N ALA A 64 4.23 11.26 -0.05
CA ALA A 64 3.84 10.43 1.08
C ALA A 64 4.29 8.97 0.91
N ARG A 65 4.71 8.56 -0.29
CA ARG A 65 4.91 7.16 -0.69
C ARG A 65 6.38 6.87 -0.97
N TYR A 66 7.05 6.32 0.04
CA TYR A 66 8.46 5.92 -0.01
C TYR A 66 8.71 4.56 -0.70
N GLY A 67 8.20 4.39 -1.92
CA GLY A 67 8.35 3.16 -2.71
C GLY A 67 7.51 1.96 -2.24
N HIS A 68 6.59 2.18 -1.30
CA HIS A 68 5.70 1.15 -0.77
C HIS A 68 4.42 1.01 -1.62
N MET A 69 4.50 0.27 -2.74
CA MET A 69 3.32 -0.15 -3.54
C MET A 69 3.13 -1.66 -3.55
N THR A 70 3.24 -2.31 -2.40
CA THR A 70 3.04 -3.76 -2.33
C THR A 70 1.91 -4.10 -1.38
N THR A 71 1.25 -5.22 -1.67
CA THR A 71 0.27 -5.85 -0.77
C THR A 71 0.89 -6.38 0.52
N ASN A 72 2.17 -6.10 0.78
CA ASN A 72 2.91 -6.65 1.90
C ASN A 72 2.25 -6.28 3.25
N LEU A 73 1.75 -5.05 3.40
CA LEU A 73 1.01 -4.63 4.59
C LEU A 73 -0.21 -5.54 4.85
N ALA A 74 -1.08 -5.71 3.86
CA ALA A 74 -2.26 -6.59 3.98
C ALA A 74 -1.88 -8.08 4.16
N LYS A 75 -0.79 -8.54 3.53
CA LYS A 75 -0.29 -9.91 3.69
C LYS A 75 0.27 -10.18 5.08
N VAL A 76 0.99 -9.23 5.67
CA VAL A 76 1.51 -9.32 7.03
C VAL A 76 0.37 -9.47 8.02
N TYR A 77 -0.68 -8.64 7.93
CA TYR A 77 -1.85 -8.79 8.79
C TYR A 77 -2.58 -10.11 8.58
N ASN A 78 -2.73 -10.58 7.34
CA ASN A 78 -3.30 -11.91 7.09
C ASN A 78 -2.49 -13.03 7.73
N PHE A 79 -1.16 -12.94 7.70
CA PHE A 79 -0.27 -13.91 8.35
C PHE A 79 -0.39 -13.86 9.88
N VAL A 80 -0.33 -12.66 10.48
CA VAL A 80 -0.50 -12.44 11.92
C VAL A 80 -1.85 -12.98 12.40
N LEU A 81 -2.91 -12.77 11.61
CA LEU A 81 -4.25 -13.22 11.97
C LEU A 81 -4.48 -14.71 11.73
N ARG A 82 -3.71 -15.37 10.85
CA ARG A 82 -3.96 -16.77 10.43
C ARG A 82 -4.11 -17.72 11.61
N GLY A 83 -3.24 -17.62 12.62
CA GLY A 83 -3.30 -18.47 13.82
C GLY A 83 -4.44 -18.14 14.78
N ASN A 84 -4.95 -16.90 14.73
CA ASN A 84 -5.96 -16.40 15.66
C ASN A 84 -7.39 -16.50 15.12
N ARG A 85 -7.58 -16.83 13.84
CA ARG A 85 -8.89 -16.90 13.17
C ARG A 85 -9.91 -17.85 13.82
N ALA A 86 -9.44 -18.87 14.53
CA ALA A 86 -10.31 -19.83 15.22
C ALA A 86 -10.75 -19.35 16.62
N LEU A 87 -10.21 -18.23 17.11
CA LEU A 87 -10.47 -17.72 18.45
C LEU A 87 -11.74 -16.83 18.48
N PRO A 88 -12.35 -16.63 19.66
CA PRO A 88 -13.40 -15.64 19.84
C PRO A 88 -12.95 -14.24 19.42
N LEU A 89 -13.88 -13.38 18.97
CA LEU A 89 -13.58 -12.03 18.50
C LEU A 89 -12.77 -11.22 19.53
N THR A 90 -13.11 -11.34 20.80
CA THR A 90 -12.39 -10.68 21.91
C THR A 90 -10.92 -11.10 21.97
N ALA A 91 -10.64 -12.39 21.83
CA ALA A 91 -9.28 -12.91 21.82
C ALA A 91 -8.49 -12.47 20.57
N ILE A 92 -9.14 -12.35 19.41
CA ILE A 92 -8.51 -11.81 18.19
C ILE A 92 -8.10 -10.35 18.42
N VAL A 93 -9.00 -9.53 18.94
CA VAL A 93 -8.74 -8.12 19.23
C VAL A 93 -7.62 -7.97 20.25
N GLU A 94 -7.64 -8.73 21.36
CA GLU A 94 -6.58 -8.73 22.36
C GLU A 94 -5.23 -9.16 21.77
N ALA A 95 -5.20 -10.21 20.95
CA ALA A 95 -3.97 -10.70 20.33
C ALA A 95 -3.37 -9.69 19.35
N VAL A 96 -4.20 -9.02 18.54
CA VAL A 96 -3.75 -7.94 17.65
C VAL A 96 -3.20 -6.77 18.47
N PHE A 97 -3.95 -6.33 19.49
CA PHE A 97 -3.57 -5.20 20.33
C PHE A 97 -2.24 -5.44 21.07
N HIS A 98 -2.13 -6.56 21.79
CA HIS A 98 -0.91 -6.91 22.52
C HIS A 98 0.26 -7.26 21.58
N GLY A 99 -0.03 -7.85 20.43
CA GLY A 99 0.96 -8.10 19.38
C GLY A 99 1.55 -6.81 18.83
N THR A 100 0.70 -5.83 18.50
CA THR A 100 1.14 -4.49 18.05
C THR A 100 1.94 -3.77 19.12
N LEU A 101 1.47 -3.78 20.37
CA LEU A 101 2.20 -3.20 21.51
C LEU A 101 3.60 -3.79 21.67
N ARG A 102 3.72 -5.13 21.63
CA ARG A 102 5.01 -5.80 21.70
C ARG A 102 5.89 -5.41 20.51
N TYR A 103 5.32 -5.41 19.31
CA TYR A 103 6.05 -5.04 18.10
C TYR A 103 6.59 -3.61 18.17
N PHE A 104 5.79 -2.62 18.58
CA PHE A 104 6.24 -1.24 18.72
C PHE A 104 7.42 -1.12 19.70
N ARG A 105 7.33 -1.77 20.88
CA ARG A 105 8.43 -1.78 21.86
C ARG A 105 9.70 -2.42 21.33
N GLU A 106 9.60 -3.60 20.71
CA GLU A 106 10.75 -4.29 20.11
C GLU A 106 11.39 -3.44 19.00
N ARG A 107 10.58 -2.74 18.19
CA ARG A 107 11.08 -1.88 17.11
C ARG A 107 11.73 -0.60 17.63
N ASP A 108 11.18 0.01 18.68
CA ASP A 108 11.76 1.17 19.36
C ASP A 108 13.13 0.81 19.98
N GLU A 109 13.21 -0.29 20.72
CA GLU A 109 14.47 -0.78 21.30
C GLU A 109 15.53 -1.05 20.22
N LEU A 110 15.15 -1.71 19.12
CA LEU A 110 16.05 -1.95 17.99
C LEU A 110 16.50 -0.65 17.32
N ALA A 111 15.62 0.34 17.20
CA ALA A 111 15.96 1.63 16.61
C ALA A 111 16.95 2.41 17.48
N LYS A 112 16.74 2.45 18.80
CA LYS A 112 17.66 3.06 19.78
C LYS A 112 19.03 2.42 19.74
N LYS A 113 19.08 1.09 19.84
CA LYS A 113 20.34 0.34 19.75
C LYS A 113 21.06 0.60 18.43
N HIS A 114 20.33 0.65 17.33
CA HIS A 114 20.93 0.94 16.01
C HIS A 114 21.55 2.34 15.94
N ILE A 115 20.95 3.35 16.57
CA ILE A 115 21.51 4.71 16.68
C ILE A 115 22.80 4.68 17.50
N GLU A 116 22.78 4.03 18.67
CA GLU A 116 23.93 3.90 19.56
C GLU A 116 25.12 3.19 18.89
N ASP A 117 24.86 2.08 18.18
CA ASP A 117 25.88 1.28 17.50
C ASP A 117 26.48 1.99 16.27
N ASN A 118 25.82 3.02 15.72
CA ASN A 118 26.16 3.62 14.42
C ASN A 118 26.21 5.16 14.47
N GLN A 119 26.89 5.75 15.45
CA GLN A 119 26.90 7.22 15.65
C GLN A 119 27.46 8.01 14.45
N ASN A 120 28.31 7.40 13.63
CA ASN A 120 29.00 8.06 12.53
C ASN A 120 28.15 8.28 11.27
N THR A 121 26.88 7.86 11.28
CA THR A 121 25.99 8.04 10.11
C THR A 121 24.60 8.52 10.56
N PRO A 122 23.96 9.44 9.82
CA PRO A 122 22.59 9.84 10.11
C PRO A 122 21.52 8.86 9.58
N TYR A 123 21.90 7.91 8.72
CA TYR A 123 20.96 7.00 8.04
C TYR A 123 21.12 5.53 8.43
N CYS A 124 20.03 4.77 8.42
CA CYS A 124 20.05 3.33 8.70
C CYS A 124 20.93 2.54 7.72
N SER A 125 21.42 1.36 8.14
CA SER A 125 22.28 0.48 7.33
C SER A 125 21.77 0.24 5.91
N ARG A 126 20.45 0.06 5.74
CA ARG A 126 19.84 -0.17 4.42
C ARG A 126 20.07 0.97 3.43
N VAL A 127 20.03 2.22 3.91
CA VAL A 127 20.26 3.40 3.06
C VAL A 127 21.74 3.52 2.77
N MET A 128 22.61 3.26 3.75
CA MET A 128 24.06 3.22 3.54
C MET A 128 24.46 2.18 2.48
N GLU A 129 23.92 0.96 2.57
CA GLU A 129 24.12 -0.10 1.58
C GLU A 129 23.60 0.29 0.19
N TYR A 130 22.42 0.93 0.14
CA TYR A 130 21.86 1.44 -1.11
C TYR A 130 22.81 2.47 -1.73
N MET A 131 23.25 3.46 -0.95
CA MET A 131 24.13 4.53 -1.39
C MET A 131 25.47 3.97 -1.89
N ALA A 132 26.11 3.07 -1.13
CA ALA A 132 27.35 2.41 -1.53
C ALA A 132 27.21 1.71 -2.90
N LYS A 133 26.13 0.95 -3.10
CA LYS A 133 25.84 0.30 -4.40
C LYS A 133 25.63 1.31 -5.53
N LYS A 134 24.99 2.45 -5.26
CA LYS A 134 24.75 3.48 -6.27
C LYS A 134 26.01 4.29 -6.58
N VAL A 135 26.85 4.56 -5.59
CA VAL A 135 28.16 5.20 -5.76
C VAL A 135 29.04 4.33 -6.66
N GLU A 136 29.11 3.02 -6.41
CA GLU A 136 29.90 2.13 -7.24
C GLU A 136 29.37 2.04 -8.68
N LYS A 137 28.04 2.08 -8.85
CA LYS A 137 27.44 2.16 -10.19
C LYS A 137 27.71 3.51 -10.87
N ALA A 138 27.76 4.60 -10.10
CA ALA A 138 27.97 5.95 -10.62
C ALA A 138 29.34 6.13 -11.28
N LYS A 139 30.39 5.50 -10.71
CA LYS A 139 31.76 5.53 -11.25
C LYS A 139 31.88 5.02 -12.69
N LYS A 140 30.91 4.25 -13.17
CA LYS A 140 30.92 3.66 -14.52
C LYS A 140 30.24 4.55 -15.56
N HIS A 141 29.61 5.64 -15.15
CA HIS A 141 28.89 6.54 -16.04
C HIS A 141 29.80 7.64 -16.56
N THR A 142 29.56 8.07 -17.79
CA THR A 142 30.19 9.28 -18.34
C THR A 142 29.20 10.44 -18.19
N VAL A 143 29.66 11.58 -17.68
CA VAL A 143 28.81 12.75 -17.45
C VAL A 143 29.26 13.89 -18.34
N ARG A 144 28.31 14.57 -18.99
CA ARG A 144 28.54 15.76 -19.81
C ARG A 144 27.64 16.88 -19.32
N LEU A 145 28.20 18.07 -19.12
CA LEU A 145 27.42 19.27 -18.87
C LEU A 145 26.75 19.71 -20.18
N ILE A 146 25.42 19.88 -20.16
CA ILE A 146 24.63 20.32 -21.32
C ILE A 146 23.84 21.59 -21.06
N GLY A 147 23.64 21.97 -19.79
CA GLY A 147 22.90 23.16 -19.41
C GLY A 147 23.77 24.43 -19.42
N ASN A 148 23.25 25.51 -20.01
CA ASN A 148 23.94 26.80 -20.06
C ASN A 148 23.74 27.67 -18.80
N GLN A 149 22.57 27.56 -18.17
CA GLN A 149 22.21 28.31 -16.95
C GLN A 149 21.82 27.35 -15.81
N GLU A 150 21.07 26.31 -16.15
CA GLU A 150 20.71 25.26 -15.20
C GLU A 150 21.81 24.20 -15.10
N ARG A 151 21.99 23.62 -13.92
CA ARG A 151 22.92 22.49 -13.70
C ARG A 151 22.34 21.20 -14.29
N ARG A 152 22.39 21.11 -15.61
CA ARG A 152 21.79 20.06 -16.43
C ARG A 152 22.89 19.21 -17.06
N TYR A 153 22.80 17.91 -16.86
CA TYR A 153 23.82 16.95 -17.26
C TYR A 153 23.22 15.82 -18.07
N GLU A 154 23.91 15.43 -19.13
CA GLU A 154 23.70 14.15 -19.80
C GLU A 154 24.59 13.10 -19.14
N VAL A 155 23.98 12.01 -18.66
CA VAL A 155 24.66 10.88 -18.05
C VAL A 155 24.52 9.68 -18.98
N GLN A 156 25.64 9.29 -19.59
CA GLN A 156 25.75 8.14 -20.46
C GLN A 156 26.11 6.89 -19.65
N LEU A 157 25.34 5.83 -19.84
CA LEU A 157 25.58 4.55 -19.19
C LEU A 157 26.74 3.82 -19.86
N PRO A 158 27.46 2.96 -19.13
CA PRO A 158 28.46 2.09 -19.74
C PRO A 158 27.77 1.20 -20.79
N THR A 159 28.40 1.06 -21.95
CA THR A 159 27.96 0.13 -22.97
C THR A 159 28.03 -1.29 -22.41
N ASP A 160 26.95 -2.06 -22.57
CA ASP A 160 26.95 -3.47 -22.22
C ASP A 160 28.03 -4.19 -23.06
N GLY A 161 28.66 -5.23 -22.51
CA GLY A 161 29.84 -5.87 -23.08
C GLY A 161 29.68 -6.38 -24.52
N PHE A 162 30.81 -6.80 -25.10
CA PHE A 162 30.95 -7.26 -26.49
C PHE A 162 29.79 -8.17 -26.93
N GLY A 163 29.05 -7.79 -27.98
CA GLY A 163 27.97 -8.59 -28.58
C GLY A 163 26.53 -8.15 -28.26
N SER A 164 26.33 -7.11 -27.46
CA SER A 164 25.02 -6.44 -27.32
C SER A 164 24.96 -5.20 -28.23
N GLY A 165 23.82 -4.93 -28.87
CA GLY A 165 23.68 -3.84 -29.82
C GLY A 165 24.18 -2.50 -29.25
N HIS A 166 24.94 -1.75 -30.06
CA HIS A 166 25.57 -0.47 -29.70
C HIS A 166 24.55 0.67 -29.52
N GLU A 167 23.47 0.46 -28.78
CA GLU A 167 22.56 1.53 -28.40
C GLU A 167 23.10 2.26 -27.18
N VAL A 168 23.50 3.51 -27.38
CA VAL A 168 23.95 4.39 -26.31
C VAL A 168 22.74 4.78 -25.46
N LYS A 169 22.73 4.36 -24.20
CA LYS A 169 21.69 4.73 -23.23
C LYS A 169 22.12 5.97 -22.45
N THR A 170 21.37 7.05 -22.57
CA THR A 170 21.60 8.30 -21.82
C THR A 170 20.41 8.65 -20.94
N HIS A 171 20.69 9.36 -19.85
CA HIS A 171 19.69 9.98 -18.99
C HIS A 171 20.06 11.43 -18.72
N GLU A 172 19.06 12.30 -18.69
CA GLU A 172 19.24 13.68 -18.27
C GLU A 172 19.07 13.79 -16.76
N VAL A 173 19.92 14.59 -16.13
CA VAL A 173 19.89 14.92 -14.71
C VAL A 173 19.89 16.43 -14.55
N LYS A 174 18.97 16.95 -13.75
CA LYS A 174 18.94 18.35 -13.33
C LYS A 174 19.17 18.44 -11.83
N ILE A 175 20.13 19.26 -11.41
CA ILE A 175 20.44 19.53 -10.01
C ILE A 175 20.03 20.96 -9.69
N GLY A 176 19.26 21.16 -8.61
CA GLY A 176 18.89 22.48 -8.13
C GLY A 176 20.08 23.28 -7.60
N THR A 177 19.91 24.60 -7.51
CA THR A 177 20.91 25.54 -7.00
C THR A 177 20.52 26.16 -5.66
N GLU A 178 19.43 25.71 -5.06
CA GLU A 178 18.89 26.22 -3.80
C GLU A 178 19.55 25.57 -2.58
N PHE A 179 19.28 26.11 -1.39
CA PHE A 179 19.78 25.58 -0.10
C PHE A 179 19.32 24.12 0.14
N TYR A 180 18.15 23.75 -0.39
CA TYR A 180 17.69 22.38 -0.46
C TYR A 180 17.46 22.01 -1.93
N PRO A 181 18.52 21.63 -2.67
CA PRO A 181 18.40 21.50 -4.11
C PRO A 181 17.51 20.30 -4.45
N PRO A 182 16.46 20.47 -5.27
CA PRO A 182 15.80 19.32 -5.85
C PRO A 182 16.75 18.60 -6.82
N CYS A 183 16.52 17.31 -7.07
CA CYS A 183 17.14 16.61 -8.18
C CYS A 183 16.10 15.91 -9.04
N GLU A 184 16.24 16.09 -10.35
CA GLU A 184 15.43 15.41 -11.34
C GLU A 184 16.31 14.50 -12.18
N CYS A 185 15.79 13.34 -12.53
CA CYS A 185 16.45 12.42 -13.44
C CYS A 185 15.38 11.77 -14.31
N THR A 186 15.60 11.66 -15.62
CA THR A 186 14.63 11.03 -16.54
C THR A 186 14.34 9.57 -16.19
N TYR A 187 15.21 8.94 -15.40
CA TYR A 187 14.99 7.61 -14.84
C TYR A 187 13.98 7.57 -13.66
N ASN A 188 13.49 8.73 -13.21
CA ASN A 188 12.46 8.96 -12.17
C ASN A 188 12.72 8.35 -10.77
N LYS A 189 13.82 7.62 -10.56
CA LYS A 189 14.12 7.01 -9.25
C LYS A 189 14.20 7.98 -8.08
N PRO A 190 14.82 9.17 -8.21
CA PRO A 190 14.82 10.14 -7.12
C PRO A 190 13.40 10.50 -6.67
N LYS A 191 12.50 10.74 -7.63
CA LYS A 191 11.08 11.01 -7.35
C LYS A 191 10.35 9.81 -6.73
N LEU A 192 10.62 8.59 -7.20
CA LEU A 192 9.88 7.39 -6.78
C LEU A 192 10.32 6.81 -5.43
N LEU A 193 11.61 6.97 -5.10
CA LEU A 193 12.22 6.37 -3.92
C LEU A 193 12.68 7.40 -2.90
N HIS A 194 12.62 8.70 -3.22
CA HIS A 194 13.17 9.77 -2.40
C HIS A 194 14.64 9.52 -1.99
N LEU A 195 15.38 8.91 -2.93
CA LEU A 195 16.78 8.52 -2.81
C LEU A 195 17.49 8.83 -4.13
N PRO A 196 18.70 9.40 -4.10
CA PRO A 196 19.44 9.69 -5.32
C PRO A 196 19.73 8.40 -6.09
N CYS A 197 19.65 8.47 -7.41
CA CYS A 197 20.03 7.37 -8.28
C CYS A 197 21.52 7.48 -8.67
N SER A 198 22.06 6.45 -9.32
CA SER A 198 23.47 6.48 -9.76
C SER A 198 23.78 7.60 -10.75
N HIS A 199 22.78 8.09 -11.51
CA HIS A 199 22.98 9.21 -12.44
C HIS A 199 23.12 10.53 -11.69
N VAL A 200 22.25 10.75 -10.68
CA VAL A 200 22.36 11.92 -9.79
C VAL A 200 23.71 11.91 -9.08
N LEU A 201 24.16 10.77 -8.55
CA LEU A 201 25.47 10.65 -7.92
C LEU A 201 26.63 10.98 -8.87
N ALA A 202 26.57 10.51 -10.12
CA ALA A 202 27.60 10.80 -11.11
C ALA A 202 27.65 12.30 -11.44
N ALA A 203 26.48 12.94 -11.62
CA ALA A 203 26.39 14.38 -11.86
C ALA A 203 26.85 15.21 -10.66
N CYS A 204 26.52 14.79 -9.44
CA CYS A 204 27.00 15.44 -8.21
C CYS A 204 28.53 15.41 -8.11
N GLY A 205 29.16 14.31 -8.55
CA GLY A 205 30.62 14.19 -8.60
C GLY A 205 31.31 15.21 -9.52
N GLN A 206 30.62 15.74 -10.53
CA GLN A 206 31.17 16.79 -11.42
C GLN A 206 31.24 18.18 -10.76
N ILE A 207 30.43 18.40 -9.72
CA ILE A 207 30.33 19.68 -9.01
C ILE A 207 30.71 19.54 -7.53
N GLU A 208 31.34 18.42 -7.17
CA GLU A 208 31.76 18.09 -5.80
C GLU A 208 30.64 18.28 -4.75
N LEU A 209 29.39 18.03 -5.15
CA LEU A 209 28.23 18.13 -4.27
C LEU A 209 28.01 16.82 -3.52
N ASP A 210 27.82 16.90 -2.20
CA ASP A 210 27.42 15.73 -1.44
C ASP A 210 25.97 15.36 -1.75
N ALA A 211 25.79 14.22 -2.41
CA ALA A 211 24.50 13.73 -2.83
C ALA A 211 23.64 13.21 -1.67
N ILE A 212 24.18 13.13 -0.46
CA ILE A 212 23.40 12.88 0.76
C ILE A 212 22.29 13.92 0.93
N SER A 213 22.49 15.16 0.45
CA SER A 213 21.47 16.23 0.47
C SER A 213 20.16 15.87 -0.26
N PHE A 214 20.18 14.90 -1.17
CA PHE A 214 18.99 14.45 -1.91
C PHE A 214 18.30 13.23 -1.28
N VAL A 215 18.81 12.73 -0.15
CA VAL A 215 18.15 11.66 0.61
C VAL A 215 17.05 12.30 1.46
N SER A 216 15.83 11.78 1.36
CA SER A 216 14.74 12.34 2.14
C SER A 216 14.95 12.20 3.67
N PRO A 217 14.53 13.21 4.46
CA PRO A 217 14.59 13.16 5.93
C PRO A 217 13.87 11.97 6.55
N TYR A 218 12.88 11.38 5.87
CA TYR A 218 12.18 10.19 6.37
C TYR A 218 13.07 8.93 6.43
N TYR A 219 14.26 8.98 5.83
CA TYR A 219 15.27 7.93 5.94
C TYR A 219 16.25 8.11 7.11
N LEU A 220 16.18 9.23 7.83
CA LEU A 220 17.01 9.48 9.01
C LEU A 220 16.72 8.44 10.10
N LYS A 221 17.73 8.06 10.86
CA LYS A 221 17.54 7.15 12.00
C LYS A 221 16.56 7.72 13.03
N GLU A 222 16.59 9.03 13.23
CA GLU A 222 15.65 9.73 14.10
C GLU A 222 14.21 9.62 13.60
N ALA A 223 13.97 9.75 12.30
CA ALA A 223 12.65 9.56 11.71
C ALA A 223 12.16 8.11 11.87
N VAL A 224 13.07 7.14 11.74
CA VAL A 224 12.76 5.73 12.03
C VAL A 224 12.42 5.52 13.49
N LEU A 225 13.18 6.10 14.43
CA LEU A 225 12.88 6.05 15.86
C LEU A 225 11.50 6.65 16.14
N ASN A 226 11.24 7.87 15.66
CA ASN A 226 9.97 8.59 15.84
C ASN A 226 8.75 7.84 15.30
N THR A 227 8.95 6.91 14.35
CA THR A 227 7.88 6.02 13.89
C THR A 227 7.41 5.05 14.98
N TRP A 228 8.31 4.67 15.89
CA TRP A 228 8.07 3.66 16.93
C TRP A 228 7.96 4.25 18.35
N THR A 229 8.20 5.55 18.54
CA THR A 229 8.08 6.22 19.85
C THR A 229 6.64 6.38 20.33
N GLY A 230 5.65 6.17 19.45
CA GLY A 230 4.24 6.30 19.81
C GLY A 230 3.83 5.31 20.90
N GLU A 231 3.49 5.82 22.08
CA GLU A 231 2.95 5.00 23.16
C GLU A 231 1.47 4.69 22.92
N MET A 232 1.10 3.41 23.05
CA MET A 232 -0.30 3.00 23.03
C MET A 232 -0.74 2.67 24.46
N THR A 233 -1.83 3.31 24.91
CA THR A 233 -2.39 3.05 26.23
C THR A 233 -3.20 1.77 26.27
N GLY A 234 -3.15 1.03 27.38
CA GLY A 234 -3.99 -0.13 27.59
C GLY A 234 -5.48 0.21 27.47
N PHE A 235 -6.25 -0.56 26.69
CA PHE A 235 -7.67 -0.27 26.45
C PHE A 235 -8.52 -0.22 27.73
N ARG A 236 -8.10 -0.92 28.79
CA ARG A 236 -8.78 -0.91 30.10
C ARG A 236 -8.77 0.47 30.79
N VAL A 237 -7.90 1.38 30.36
CA VAL A 237 -7.85 2.77 30.84
C VAL A 237 -9.01 3.59 30.28
N VAL A 238 -9.52 3.25 29.09
CA VAL A 238 -10.60 4.00 28.41
C VAL A 238 -11.99 3.61 28.95
N GLY A 239 -12.09 2.50 29.69
CA GLY A 239 -13.32 2.05 30.35
C GLY A 239 -13.61 0.57 30.13
N ASN A 240 -14.68 0.09 30.78
CA ASN A 240 -15.12 -1.30 30.64
C ASN A 240 -16.07 -1.44 29.44
N PHE A 241 -15.53 -1.78 28.27
CA PHE A 241 -16.30 -2.06 27.05
C PHE A 241 -17.21 -3.30 27.14
N ASN A 242 -17.19 -4.05 28.26
CA ASN A 242 -18.14 -5.14 28.49
C ASN A 242 -19.48 -4.64 29.05
N LYS A 243 -19.57 -3.39 29.51
CA LYS A 243 -20.84 -2.77 29.90
C LYS A 243 -21.48 -2.13 28.68
N VAL A 244 -22.33 -2.89 28.00
CA VAL A 244 -23.23 -2.38 26.97
C VAL A 244 -24.49 -1.89 27.67
N ASN A 245 -24.97 -0.69 27.35
CA ASN A 245 -26.22 -0.18 27.88
C ASN A 245 -27.37 -1.06 27.33
N ASP A 246 -28.06 -1.81 28.20
CA ASP A 246 -29.04 -2.81 27.74
C ASP A 246 -30.21 -2.17 26.98
N GLY A 247 -30.53 -0.90 27.24
CA GLY A 247 -31.56 -0.14 26.52
C GLY A 247 -31.20 0.24 25.07
N GLU A 248 -29.91 0.26 24.72
CA GLU A 248 -29.41 0.60 23.37
C GLU A 248 -29.07 -0.66 22.54
N ARG A 249 -29.28 -1.84 23.12
CA ARG A 249 -28.81 -3.11 22.57
C ARG A 249 -29.78 -3.67 21.54
N VAL A 250 -29.50 -3.42 20.27
CA VAL A 250 -30.26 -4.03 19.16
C VAL A 250 -29.57 -5.32 18.71
N TYR A 251 -30.18 -6.46 19.02
CA TYR A 251 -29.75 -7.74 18.44
C TYR A 251 -30.39 -7.92 17.07
N ILE A 252 -29.58 -7.93 16.01
CA ILE A 252 -30.04 -8.20 14.64
C ILE A 252 -29.77 -9.69 14.33
N PRO A 253 -30.76 -10.59 14.44
CA PRO A 253 -30.57 -11.99 14.12
C PRO A 253 -30.44 -12.17 12.61
N HIS A 254 -29.42 -12.91 12.18
CA HIS A 254 -29.24 -13.27 10.76
C HIS A 254 -30.50 -14.01 10.25
N PRO A 255 -31.19 -13.50 9.21
CA PRO A 255 -32.45 -14.07 8.72
C PRO A 255 -32.37 -15.57 8.43
N ASP A 256 -31.30 -16.01 7.74
CA ASP A 256 -31.11 -17.42 7.34
C ASP A 256 -30.76 -18.39 8.49
N LEU A 257 -30.37 -17.85 9.65
CA LEU A 257 -30.05 -18.65 10.84
C LEU A 257 -31.21 -18.65 11.84
N ARG A 258 -32.35 -18.04 11.49
CA ARG A 258 -33.57 -18.11 12.28
C ARG A 258 -34.04 -19.56 12.34
N ARG A 259 -34.34 -20.00 13.55
CA ARG A 259 -34.75 -21.38 13.81
C ARG A 259 -36.20 -21.54 13.38
N THR A 260 -36.45 -22.33 12.36
CA THR A 260 -37.80 -22.61 11.84
C THR A 260 -38.47 -23.82 12.49
N SER A 261 -37.73 -24.65 13.26
CA SER A 261 -38.29 -25.83 13.95
C SER A 261 -37.54 -26.20 15.25
N LYS A 262 -38.20 -26.95 16.14
CA LYS A 262 -37.60 -27.49 17.38
C LYS A 262 -36.54 -28.54 17.02
N GLY A 263 -35.30 -28.34 17.47
CA GLY A 263 -34.16 -29.25 17.23
C GLY A 263 -32.77 -28.61 17.41
N ARG A 264 -31.70 -29.41 17.40
CA ARG A 264 -30.31 -28.93 17.61
C ARG A 264 -29.99 -27.78 16.63
N ARG A 265 -29.47 -26.65 17.14
CA ARG A 265 -29.04 -25.53 16.30
C ARG A 265 -27.97 -26.03 15.31
N LYS A 266 -28.12 -25.69 14.02
CA LYS A 266 -27.03 -25.86 13.06
C LYS A 266 -25.93 -24.88 13.45
N ALA A 267 -24.83 -25.40 14.00
CA ALA A 267 -23.62 -24.62 14.24
C ALA A 267 -22.92 -24.39 12.89
N ARG A 268 -23.39 -23.42 12.11
CA ARG A 268 -22.63 -22.92 10.96
C ARG A 268 -22.00 -21.61 11.41
N ARG A 269 -20.67 -21.59 11.50
CA ARG A 269 -19.90 -20.34 11.52
C ARG A 269 -20.35 -19.51 10.31
N ILE A 270 -20.69 -18.24 10.53
CA ILE A 270 -20.99 -17.29 9.45
C ILE A 270 -19.73 -17.23 8.57
N ARG A 271 -19.85 -17.61 7.30
CA ARG A 271 -18.74 -17.54 6.34
C ARG A 271 -18.58 -16.09 5.93
N ASN A 272 -17.37 -15.55 6.03
CA ASN A 272 -17.04 -14.23 5.50
C ASN A 272 -16.42 -14.34 4.10
N ASP A 273 -16.20 -13.19 3.44
CA ASP A 273 -15.62 -13.13 2.09
C ASP A 273 -14.22 -13.76 2.02
N MET A 274 -13.48 -13.72 3.14
CA MET A 274 -12.17 -14.34 3.25
C MET A 274 -12.26 -15.87 3.23
N ASP A 275 -13.23 -16.46 3.95
CA ASP A 275 -13.51 -17.90 3.92
C ASP A 275 -13.97 -18.35 2.51
N GLN A 276 -14.70 -17.51 1.77
CA GLN A 276 -15.07 -17.79 0.38
C GLN A 276 -13.85 -17.76 -0.56
N SER A 277 -12.91 -16.83 -0.34
CA SER A 277 -11.69 -16.73 -1.14
C SER A 277 -10.76 -17.94 -0.96
N GLU A 278 -10.64 -18.46 0.28
CA GLU A 278 -9.84 -19.65 0.59
C GLU A 278 -10.51 -20.96 0.15
N ALA A 279 -11.84 -20.98 0.06
CA ALA A 279 -12.61 -22.12 -0.47
C ALA A 279 -12.62 -22.21 -2.01
N GLY A 280 -11.83 -21.39 -2.72
CA GLY A 280 -11.73 -21.42 -4.18
C GLY A 280 -12.64 -20.44 -4.93
N GLY A 281 -13.28 -19.50 -4.20
CA GLY A 281 -14.19 -18.49 -4.75
C GLY A 281 -15.56 -19.03 -5.14
N ALA A 282 -16.43 -18.15 -5.63
CA ALA A 282 -17.67 -18.56 -6.28
C ALA A 282 -17.35 -19.57 -7.39
N THR A 283 -18.14 -20.63 -7.47
CA THR A 283 -18.03 -21.66 -8.48
C THR A 283 -17.76 -21.00 -9.83
N ARG A 284 -16.60 -21.26 -10.46
CA ARG A 284 -16.28 -20.62 -11.73
C ARG A 284 -17.23 -21.15 -12.80
N GLN A 285 -17.75 -20.24 -13.62
CA GLN A 285 -18.59 -20.58 -14.76
C GLN A 285 -17.71 -21.12 -15.88
N CYS A 286 -18.05 -22.27 -16.44
CA CYS A 286 -17.39 -22.83 -17.62
C CYS A 286 -17.63 -21.92 -18.83
N LEU A 287 -16.57 -21.48 -19.50
CA LEU A 287 -16.65 -20.58 -20.66
C LEU A 287 -17.34 -21.20 -21.89
N LEU A 288 -17.49 -22.54 -21.93
CA LEU A 288 -18.11 -23.26 -23.05
C LEU A 288 -19.60 -23.53 -22.82
N CYS A 289 -19.97 -24.02 -21.63
CA CYS A 289 -21.34 -24.45 -21.35
C CYS A 289 -22.09 -23.57 -20.35
N ALA A 290 -21.45 -22.49 -19.87
CA ALA A 290 -22.02 -21.57 -18.88
C ALA A 290 -22.41 -22.24 -17.54
N ALA A 291 -22.06 -23.51 -17.32
CA ALA A 291 -22.35 -24.25 -16.10
C ALA A 291 -21.30 -24.01 -15.00
N TYR A 292 -21.74 -24.10 -13.75
CA TYR A 292 -20.91 -23.90 -12.57
C TYR A 292 -20.35 -25.25 -12.08
N GLY A 293 -19.07 -25.30 -11.66
CA GLY A 293 -18.55 -26.45 -10.89
C GLY A 293 -17.41 -27.24 -11.50
N HIS A 294 -16.89 -26.88 -12.68
CA HIS A 294 -15.79 -27.61 -13.31
C HIS A 294 -14.81 -26.69 -14.05
N ARG A 295 -13.56 -27.15 -14.21
CA ARG A 295 -12.58 -26.61 -15.18
C ARG A 295 -12.44 -27.57 -16.34
N MET A 296 -12.03 -27.03 -17.51
CA MET A 296 -11.70 -27.82 -18.70
C MET A 296 -10.89 -29.05 -18.30
N LYS A 297 -11.42 -30.23 -18.62
CA LYS A 297 -10.61 -31.43 -18.79
C LYS A 297 -10.31 -31.51 -20.28
N TYR A 298 -9.04 -31.40 -20.64
CA TYR A 298 -8.56 -31.85 -21.94
C TYR A 298 -8.76 -33.36 -22.05
#